data_AF-A0AAE0VWJ5-F1
#
_entry.id   AF-A0AAE0VWJ5-F1
#
_cell.length_a   1.000
_cell.length_b   1.000
_cell.length_c   1.000
_cell.angle_alpha   90.00
_cell.angle_beta   90.00
_cell.angle_gamma   90.00
#
_symmetry.space_group_name_H-M   'P 1'
#
loop_
_entity.id
_entity.type
_entity.pdbx_description
1 polymer ?
#
loop_
_entity_poly.entity_id
_entity_poly.type
_entity_poly.pdbx_seq_one_letter_code
_entity_poly.pdbx_strand_id
1 'polypeptide(L)'
;MGDVHYEGDVHYDCDVYYEGDVRYKGDVHYEGDVHYEGDVHYESDVHYESDVHYEGDVHYEGDVHYKGDVHYEGDVHYDCDVHYEGDVHYEGDVHYEGDVRYKGDVHYEGDVHYDCDVHYEGDVHYEGDIHYEADVHYEGDVHYDCDVYYEGDVHYEGDVHYEGDVHYEGDVRYKGDIHYEGDVHYDCDVHYEGDIHYQGDIHYEGDVHYEGDVFYEGDVHYEGDVHYEGDIHYERDVHYEGDVHYEGNIHYEGDVHYEGDIHYEVDIHYEGDVHYEGDIHYEGDVHDDGDVHYEGDVHYEGDMDIVLPNFADANQNLIKRQYDQWIENMWVELYLCP
;
A
#
# COMPACT_ATOMS: atom_id res chain seq x y z
N MET A 1 -14.64 -31.19 -22.66
CA MET A 1 -14.04 -31.63 -23.95
C MET A 1 -12.62 -32.14 -23.67
N GLY A 2 -11.67 -32.16 -24.60
CA GLY A 2 -10.26 -32.53 -24.30
C GLY A 2 -9.33 -31.45 -24.84
N ASP A 3 -8.08 -31.45 -24.40
CA ASP A 3 -7.11 -30.35 -24.54
C ASP A 3 -7.09 -29.77 -25.97
N VAL A 4 -7.22 -28.45 -26.07
CA VAL A 4 -7.32 -27.72 -27.35
C VAL A 4 -6.02 -26.95 -27.61
N HIS A 5 -5.48 -27.09 -28.81
CA HIS A 5 -4.25 -26.40 -29.22
C HIS A 5 -4.42 -25.68 -30.54
N TYR A 6 -4.16 -24.36 -30.56
CA TYR A 6 -4.20 -23.49 -31.74
C TYR A 6 -2.80 -22.97 -32.07
N GLU A 7 -2.38 -23.13 -33.33
CA GLU A 7 -1.01 -22.85 -33.79
C GLU A 7 -0.88 -21.52 -34.57
N GLY A 8 -1.94 -20.73 -34.68
CA GLY A 8 -1.90 -19.44 -35.37
C GLY A 8 -3.08 -18.57 -34.99
N ASP A 9 -3.11 -17.36 -35.55
CA ASP A 9 -4.00 -16.28 -35.10
C ASP A 9 -5.47 -16.70 -35.17
N VAL A 10 -6.21 -16.39 -34.10
CA VAL A 10 -7.62 -16.76 -33.95
C VAL A 10 -8.47 -15.54 -33.64
N HIS A 11 -9.64 -15.48 -34.28
CA HIS A 11 -10.62 -14.41 -34.10
C HIS A 11 -12.02 -15.01 -33.89
N TYR A 12 -12.69 -14.60 -32.83
CA TYR A 12 -14.02 -15.07 -32.44
C TYR A 12 -15.03 -13.92 -32.37
N ASP A 13 -16.03 -13.94 -33.26
CA ASP A 13 -17.08 -12.91 -33.35
C ASP A 13 -18.32 -13.24 -32.49
N CYS A 14 -18.20 -14.17 -31.55
CA CYS A 14 -19.31 -14.69 -30.75
C CYS A 14 -18.81 -15.27 -29.43
N ASP A 15 -19.73 -15.45 -28.49
CA ASP A 15 -19.45 -16.05 -27.18
C ASP A 15 -18.80 -17.43 -27.32
N VAL A 16 -17.78 -17.69 -26.51
CA VAL A 16 -16.99 -18.92 -26.56
C VAL A 16 -16.92 -19.58 -25.19
N TYR A 17 -17.13 -20.90 -25.18
CA TYR A 17 -17.12 -21.72 -23.98
C TYR A 17 -16.18 -22.91 -24.19
N TYR A 18 -15.19 -23.06 -23.31
CA TYR A 18 -14.24 -24.16 -23.33
C TYR A 18 -14.37 -25.03 -22.08
N GLU A 19 -14.55 -26.33 -22.31
CA GLU A 19 -14.49 -27.34 -21.24
C GLU A 19 -13.14 -28.08 -21.34
N GLY A 20 -12.17 -27.72 -20.48
CA GLY A 20 -10.82 -28.29 -20.39
C GLY A 20 -9.73 -27.42 -21.00
N ASP A 21 -8.48 -27.86 -20.87
CA ASP A 21 -7.29 -27.03 -21.09
C ASP A 21 -7.17 -26.49 -22.52
N VAL A 22 -6.74 -25.23 -22.66
CA VAL A 22 -6.60 -24.54 -23.94
C VAL A 22 -5.22 -23.91 -24.07
N ARG A 23 -4.59 -24.07 -25.24
CA ARG A 23 -3.34 -23.36 -25.56
C ARG A 23 -3.40 -22.67 -26.92
N TYR A 24 -2.93 -21.43 -26.95
CA TYR A 24 -2.80 -20.60 -28.15
C TYR A 24 -1.34 -20.20 -28.37
N LYS A 25 -0.88 -20.33 -29.63
CA LYS A 25 0.47 -19.92 -30.05
C LYS A 25 0.53 -18.67 -30.93
N GLY A 26 -0.62 -18.19 -31.36
CA GLY A 26 -0.72 -16.99 -32.17
C GLY A 26 -1.78 -16.09 -31.57
N ASP A 27 -1.81 -14.85 -32.04
CA ASP A 27 -2.62 -13.78 -31.47
C ASP A 27 -4.10 -14.18 -31.41
N VAL A 28 -4.76 -13.83 -30.30
CA VAL A 28 -6.16 -14.18 -30.08
C VAL A 28 -7.00 -12.93 -29.87
N HIS A 29 -8.12 -12.86 -30.59
CA HIS A 29 -9.06 -11.75 -30.47
C HIS A 29 -10.49 -12.26 -30.27
N TYR A 30 -11.13 -11.82 -29.20
CA TYR A 30 -12.50 -12.16 -28.82
C TYR A 30 -13.40 -10.93 -28.85
N GLU A 31 -14.47 -10.96 -29.66
CA GLU A 31 -15.50 -9.91 -29.69
C GLU A 31 -16.71 -10.20 -28.78
N GLY A 32 -16.85 -11.41 -28.26
CA GLY A 32 -17.95 -11.80 -27.36
C GLY A 32 -17.43 -12.50 -26.11
N ASP A 33 -18.34 -12.77 -25.17
CA ASP A 33 -18.00 -13.25 -23.84
C ASP A 33 -17.26 -14.59 -23.88
N VAL A 34 -16.29 -14.78 -22.98
CA VAL A 34 -15.44 -15.97 -22.97
C VAL A 34 -15.46 -16.65 -21.61
N HIS A 35 -15.63 -17.98 -21.63
CA HIS A 35 -15.63 -18.80 -20.42
C HIS A 35 -14.72 -20.02 -20.58
N TYR A 36 -13.79 -20.19 -19.65
CA TYR A 36 -12.89 -21.34 -19.57
C TYR A 36 -13.11 -22.13 -18.27
N GLU A 37 -13.45 -23.42 -18.38
CA GLU A 37 -13.55 -24.37 -17.25
C GLU A 37 -12.23 -25.17 -17.02
N GLY A 38 -11.09 -24.68 -17.48
CA GLY A 38 -9.80 -25.36 -17.34
C GLY A 38 -8.63 -24.48 -17.77
N ASP A 39 -7.41 -24.97 -17.58
CA ASP A 39 -6.20 -24.16 -17.67
C ASP A 39 -5.99 -23.55 -19.06
N VAL A 40 -5.55 -22.29 -19.12
CA VAL A 40 -5.36 -21.57 -20.37
C VAL A 40 -3.93 -21.04 -20.49
N HIS A 41 -3.32 -21.24 -21.67
CA HIS A 41 -1.97 -20.76 -21.96
C HIS A 41 -1.91 -20.00 -23.28
N TYR A 42 -1.41 -18.77 -23.24
CA TYR A 42 -1.20 -17.92 -24.40
C TYR A 42 0.30 -17.65 -24.60
N GLU A 43 0.87 -18.08 -25.73
CA GLU A 43 2.27 -17.77 -26.11
C GLU A 43 2.36 -16.44 -26.91
N SER A 44 1.27 -15.70 -27.10
CA SER A 44 1.20 -14.48 -27.92
C SER A 44 0.02 -13.60 -27.49
N ASP A 45 -0.05 -12.39 -28.04
CA ASP A 45 -0.95 -11.32 -27.61
C ASP A 45 -2.44 -11.73 -27.61
N VAL A 46 -3.18 -11.23 -26.63
CA VAL A 46 -4.61 -11.52 -26.46
C VAL A 46 -5.41 -10.25 -26.26
N HIS A 47 -6.52 -10.16 -26.98
CA HIS A 47 -7.47 -9.05 -26.89
C HIS A 47 -8.88 -9.56 -26.63
N TYR A 48 -9.50 -9.02 -25.58
CA TYR A 48 -10.89 -9.26 -25.21
C TYR A 48 -11.70 -7.96 -25.28
N GLU A 49 -12.72 -7.92 -26.12
CA GLU A 49 -13.64 -6.78 -26.27
C GLU A 49 -14.89 -6.89 -25.37
N SER A 50 -15.06 -8.00 -24.64
CA SER A 50 -16.21 -8.30 -23.77
C SER A 50 -15.73 -9.13 -22.56
N ASP A 51 -16.68 -9.56 -21.72
CA ASP A 51 -16.38 -10.12 -20.40
C ASP A 51 -15.72 -11.50 -20.48
N VAL A 52 -14.85 -11.79 -19.52
CA VAL A 52 -14.08 -13.04 -19.48
C VAL A 52 -14.10 -13.68 -18.11
N HIS A 53 -14.29 -15.00 -18.10
CA HIS A 53 -14.30 -15.81 -16.89
C HIS A 53 -13.37 -17.02 -17.02
N TYR A 54 -12.46 -17.18 -16.06
CA TYR A 54 -11.57 -18.34 -15.96
C TYR A 54 -11.80 -19.09 -14.65
N GLU A 55 -12.16 -20.37 -14.73
CA GLU A 55 -12.26 -21.25 -13.55
C GLU A 55 -10.95 -22.02 -13.24
N GLY A 56 -9.95 -21.94 -14.12
CA GLY A 56 -8.67 -22.64 -13.97
C GLY A 56 -7.49 -21.71 -14.22
N ASP A 57 -6.28 -22.23 -14.05
CA ASP A 57 -5.06 -21.41 -14.07
C ASP A 57 -4.79 -20.81 -15.45
N VAL A 58 -4.27 -19.59 -15.49
CA VAL A 58 -4.03 -18.84 -16.73
C VAL A 58 -2.59 -18.35 -16.81
N HIS A 59 -1.96 -18.56 -17.97
CA HIS A 59 -0.60 -18.10 -18.24
C HIS A 59 -0.52 -17.31 -19.55
N TYR A 60 0.07 -16.12 -19.50
CA TYR A 60 0.29 -15.25 -20.65
C TYR A 60 1.78 -14.97 -20.84
N GLU A 61 2.31 -15.29 -22.02
CA GLU A 61 3.65 -14.87 -22.46
C GLU A 61 3.61 -13.63 -23.38
N GLY A 62 2.43 -13.23 -23.85
CA GLY A 62 2.25 -12.09 -24.76
C GLY A 62 1.20 -11.13 -24.24
N ASP A 63 1.30 -9.87 -24.66
CA ASP A 63 0.57 -8.74 -24.07
C ASP A 63 -0.95 -8.98 -24.04
N VAL A 64 -1.60 -8.56 -22.97
CA VAL A 64 -3.02 -8.82 -22.75
C VAL A 64 -3.80 -7.53 -22.60
N HIS A 65 -4.91 -7.43 -23.32
CA HIS A 65 -5.80 -6.29 -23.24
C HIS A 65 -7.26 -6.72 -23.03
N TYR A 66 -7.85 -6.27 -21.94
CA TYR A 66 -9.24 -6.48 -21.59
C TYR A 66 -10.02 -5.18 -21.67
N LYS A 67 -11.17 -5.21 -22.36
CA LYS A 67 -12.14 -4.10 -22.38
C LYS A 67 -13.39 -4.33 -21.57
N GLY A 68 -13.82 -5.58 -21.48
CA GLY A 68 -14.91 -5.99 -20.59
C GLY A 68 -14.36 -6.37 -19.22
N ASP A 69 -15.27 -6.84 -18.37
CA ASP A 69 -14.94 -7.23 -17.00
C ASP A 69 -14.28 -8.61 -16.98
N VAL A 70 -13.41 -8.84 -16.00
CA VAL A 70 -12.62 -10.09 -15.94
C VAL A 70 -12.69 -10.71 -14.56
N HIS A 71 -12.92 -12.02 -14.54
CA HIS A 71 -12.98 -12.82 -13.33
C HIS A 71 -12.06 -14.04 -13.43
N TYR A 72 -11.17 -14.21 -12.47
CA TYR A 72 -10.31 -15.38 -12.33
C TYR A 72 -10.60 -16.11 -11.02
N GLU A 73 -10.96 -17.38 -11.09
CA GLU A 73 -11.06 -18.26 -9.92
C GLU A 73 -9.76 -19.02 -9.63
N GLY A 74 -8.90 -19.21 -10.64
CA GLY A 74 -7.61 -19.91 -10.52
C GLY A 74 -6.41 -18.96 -10.58
N ASP A 75 -5.20 -19.51 -10.52
CA ASP A 75 -3.97 -18.72 -10.48
C ASP A 75 -3.67 -18.08 -11.84
N VAL A 76 -3.03 -16.91 -11.83
CA VAL A 76 -2.77 -16.11 -13.04
C VAL A 76 -1.31 -15.64 -13.09
N HIS A 77 -0.65 -15.91 -14.21
CA HIS A 77 0.72 -15.49 -14.46
C HIS A 77 0.84 -14.69 -15.76
N TYR A 78 1.48 -13.52 -15.67
CA TYR A 78 1.76 -12.66 -16.82
C TYR A 78 3.26 -12.40 -16.96
N ASP A 79 3.86 -12.91 -18.05
CA ASP A 79 5.23 -12.60 -18.47
C ASP A 79 5.24 -11.42 -19.47
N CYS A 80 4.27 -10.50 -19.35
CA CYS A 80 3.95 -9.50 -20.36
C CYS A 80 3.23 -8.29 -19.78
N ASP A 81 3.02 -7.26 -20.60
CA ASP A 81 2.23 -6.09 -20.22
C ASP A 81 0.72 -6.44 -20.20
N VAL A 82 0.00 -5.90 -19.22
CA VAL A 82 -1.43 -6.14 -19.03
C VAL A 82 -2.20 -4.84 -18.89
N HIS A 83 -3.31 -4.72 -19.62
CA HIS A 83 -4.16 -3.54 -19.58
C HIS A 83 -5.64 -3.91 -19.46
N TYR A 84 -6.28 -3.40 -18.40
CA TYR A 84 -7.69 -3.56 -18.10
C TYR A 84 -8.44 -2.22 -18.26
N GLU A 85 -9.46 -2.19 -19.13
CA GLU A 85 -10.41 -1.06 -19.20
C GLU A 85 -11.69 -1.29 -18.40
N GLY A 86 -12.09 -2.55 -18.20
CA GLY A 86 -13.23 -2.95 -17.35
C GLY A 86 -12.78 -3.34 -15.94
N ASP A 87 -13.73 -3.80 -15.14
CA ASP A 87 -13.49 -4.18 -13.74
C ASP A 87 -12.81 -5.55 -13.67
N VAL A 88 -12.01 -5.79 -12.62
CA VAL A 88 -11.23 -7.03 -12.49
C VAL A 88 -11.39 -7.63 -11.11
N HIS A 89 -11.52 -8.95 -11.08
CA HIS A 89 -11.64 -9.75 -9.87
C HIS A 89 -10.75 -11.00 -9.94
N TYR A 90 -9.99 -11.26 -8.86
CA TYR A 90 -9.13 -12.42 -8.70
C TYR A 90 -9.49 -13.16 -7.40
N GLU A 91 -9.68 -14.48 -7.47
CA GLU A 91 -9.77 -15.37 -6.30
C GLU A 91 -8.51 -16.23 -6.09
N GLY A 92 -7.69 -16.44 -7.13
CA GLY A 92 -6.43 -17.22 -7.08
C GLY A 92 -5.17 -16.34 -7.06
N ASP A 93 -3.99 -16.97 -7.03
CA ASP A 93 -2.70 -16.27 -6.95
C ASP A 93 -2.42 -15.44 -8.22
N VAL A 94 -1.72 -14.30 -8.10
CA VAL A 94 -1.42 -13.44 -9.27
C VAL A 94 0.06 -13.02 -9.30
N HIS A 95 0.70 -13.16 -10.47
CA HIS A 95 2.09 -12.75 -10.70
C HIS A 95 2.25 -11.94 -12.00
N TYR A 96 3.02 -10.84 -11.96
CA TYR A 96 3.28 -9.96 -13.11
C TYR A 96 4.78 -9.65 -13.30
N GLU A 97 5.34 -9.96 -14.47
CA GLU A 97 6.68 -9.51 -14.87
C GLU A 97 6.66 -8.20 -15.69
N GLY A 98 5.53 -7.82 -16.29
CA GLY A 98 5.39 -6.62 -17.14
C GLY A 98 4.62 -5.46 -16.50
N ASP A 99 4.40 -4.37 -17.25
CA ASP A 99 3.61 -3.23 -16.78
C ASP A 99 2.15 -3.61 -16.57
N VAL A 100 1.51 -3.12 -15.50
CA VAL A 100 0.09 -3.39 -15.22
C VAL A 100 -0.69 -2.09 -15.14
N ARG A 101 -1.82 -2.02 -15.86
CA ARG A 101 -2.69 -0.83 -15.87
C ARG A 101 -4.16 -1.19 -15.71
N TYR A 102 -4.78 -0.60 -14.70
CA TYR A 102 -6.22 -0.67 -14.45
C TYR A 102 -6.85 0.71 -14.71
N LYS A 103 -7.85 0.75 -15.58
CA LYS A 103 -8.67 1.96 -15.80
C LYS A 103 -10.08 1.86 -15.25
N GLY A 104 -10.61 0.64 -15.15
CA GLY A 104 -11.84 0.37 -14.41
C GLY A 104 -11.57 0.36 -12.91
N ASP A 105 -12.62 0.19 -12.14
CA ASP A 105 -12.51 0.06 -10.69
C ASP A 105 -12.04 -1.37 -10.37
N VAL A 106 -11.30 -1.53 -9.28
CA VAL A 106 -10.88 -2.85 -8.79
C VAL A 106 -11.64 -3.15 -7.51
N HIS A 107 -12.41 -4.23 -7.52
CA HIS A 107 -13.30 -4.59 -6.42
C HIS A 107 -13.00 -6.00 -5.90
N TYR A 108 -12.82 -6.12 -4.59
CA TYR A 108 -12.68 -7.38 -3.87
C TYR A 108 -13.79 -7.47 -2.81
N GLU A 109 -14.85 -8.24 -3.10
CA GLU A 109 -16.01 -8.42 -2.18
C GLU A 109 -15.77 -9.49 -1.10
N GLY A 110 -14.77 -10.36 -1.29
CA GLY A 110 -14.42 -11.45 -0.37
C GLY A 110 -12.99 -11.32 0.15
N ASP A 111 -12.67 -12.10 1.18
CA ASP A 111 -11.33 -12.09 1.77
C ASP A 111 -10.28 -12.39 0.68
N VAL A 112 -9.25 -11.56 0.59
CA VAL A 112 -8.16 -11.71 -0.37
C VAL A 112 -6.95 -12.29 0.34
N HIS A 113 -6.44 -13.42 -0.14
CA HIS A 113 -5.27 -14.08 0.45
C HIS A 113 -4.18 -14.23 -0.61
N TYR A 114 -3.00 -13.68 -0.32
CA TYR A 114 -1.78 -13.90 -1.07
C TYR A 114 -0.86 -14.81 -0.26
N ASP A 115 -0.96 -16.12 -0.49
CA ASP A 115 -0.21 -17.16 0.26
C ASP A 115 1.26 -17.30 -0.21
N CYS A 116 1.66 -16.53 -1.22
CA CYS A 116 2.97 -16.54 -1.86
C CYS A 116 3.49 -15.12 -2.07
N ASP A 117 4.78 -15.00 -2.37
CA ASP A 117 5.41 -13.72 -2.66
C ASP A 117 4.79 -13.06 -3.92
N VAL A 118 4.47 -11.77 -3.83
CA VAL A 118 3.94 -10.95 -4.92
C VAL A 118 5.05 -10.04 -5.42
N HIS A 119 5.34 -10.09 -6.72
CA HIS A 119 6.40 -9.28 -7.33
C HIS A 119 5.86 -8.47 -8.52
N TYR A 120 6.22 -7.20 -8.57
CA TYR A 120 6.00 -6.30 -9.70
C TYR A 120 7.34 -5.72 -10.17
N GLU A 121 7.78 -6.12 -11.36
CA GLU A 121 8.98 -5.55 -12.00
C GLU A 121 8.66 -4.34 -12.91
N GLY A 122 7.43 -4.27 -13.44
CA GLY A 122 6.95 -3.19 -14.29
C GLY A 122 6.06 -2.20 -13.55
N ASP A 123 5.95 -0.97 -14.05
CA ASP A 123 5.20 0.09 -13.37
C ASP A 123 3.72 -0.28 -13.22
N VAL A 124 3.14 0.02 -12.06
CA VAL A 124 1.75 -0.27 -11.73
C VAL A 124 0.92 1.01 -11.70
N HIS A 125 -0.20 1.04 -12.42
CA HIS A 125 -1.10 2.18 -12.47
C HIS A 125 -2.55 1.79 -12.24
N TYR A 126 -3.18 2.43 -11.25
CA TYR A 126 -4.62 2.39 -11.00
C TYR A 126 -5.23 3.76 -11.30
N GLU A 127 -5.96 3.90 -12.41
CA GLU A 127 -6.68 5.13 -12.75
C GLU A 127 -8.08 5.20 -12.11
N GLY A 128 -8.68 4.05 -11.78
CA GLY A 128 -9.97 3.92 -11.09
C GLY A 128 -9.83 3.75 -9.58
N ASP A 129 -10.96 3.62 -8.88
CA ASP A 129 -10.98 3.42 -7.43
C ASP A 129 -10.71 1.95 -7.09
N ILE A 130 -10.15 1.70 -5.90
CA ILE A 130 -9.89 0.35 -5.38
C ILE A 130 -10.68 0.16 -4.09
N HIS A 131 -11.44 -0.94 -4.02
CA HIS A 131 -12.25 -1.28 -2.86
C HIS A 131 -12.03 -2.73 -2.42
N TYR A 132 -11.64 -2.89 -1.16
CA TYR A 132 -11.63 -4.17 -0.45
C TYR A 132 -12.73 -4.14 0.62
N GLU A 133 -13.84 -4.87 0.39
CA GLU A 133 -14.95 -4.92 1.35
C GLU A 133 -14.68 -5.89 2.52
N ALA A 134 -13.71 -6.78 2.36
CA ALA A 134 -13.39 -7.85 3.29
C ALA A 134 -11.89 -7.85 3.62
N ASP A 135 -11.45 -8.78 4.45
CA ASP A 135 -10.09 -8.78 4.99
C ASP A 135 -9.06 -9.11 3.89
N VAL A 136 -7.88 -8.50 3.96
CA VAL A 136 -6.78 -8.74 3.03
C VAL A 136 -5.59 -9.29 3.79
N HIS A 137 -5.05 -10.41 3.33
CA HIS A 137 -3.90 -11.08 3.94
C HIS A 137 -2.79 -11.31 2.92
N TYR A 138 -1.59 -10.87 3.25
CA TYR A 138 -0.36 -11.16 2.53
C TYR A 138 0.52 -12.07 3.41
N GLU A 139 0.48 -13.38 3.19
CA GLU A 139 1.35 -14.32 3.91
C GLU A 139 2.79 -14.35 3.33
N GLY A 140 2.93 -14.08 2.04
CA GLY A 140 4.23 -13.95 1.35
C GLY A 140 4.74 -12.52 1.28
N ASP A 141 5.99 -12.37 0.86
CA ASP A 141 6.64 -11.05 0.74
C ASP A 141 6.02 -10.25 -0.42
N VAL A 142 5.88 -8.93 -0.29
CA VAL A 142 5.37 -8.05 -1.34
C VAL A 142 6.48 -7.12 -1.82
N HIS A 143 6.82 -7.20 -3.11
CA HIS A 143 7.90 -6.43 -3.71
C HIS A 143 7.45 -5.64 -4.93
N TYR A 144 7.67 -4.32 -4.87
CA TYR A 144 7.54 -3.42 -5.99
C TYR A 144 8.91 -2.89 -6.40
N ASP A 145 9.52 -3.49 -7.42
CA ASP A 145 10.81 -3.07 -8.00
C ASP A 145 10.62 -1.95 -9.06
N CYS A 146 9.50 -1.23 -8.94
CA CYS A 146 8.97 -0.29 -9.92
C CYS A 146 8.22 0.87 -9.24
N ASP A 147 7.82 1.87 -10.01
CA ASP A 147 6.95 2.92 -9.49
C ASP A 147 5.49 2.43 -9.40
N VAL A 148 4.76 2.91 -8.39
CA VAL A 148 3.34 2.60 -8.17
C VAL A 148 2.52 3.88 -8.11
N TYR A 149 1.44 3.94 -8.90
CA TYR A 149 0.60 5.12 -9.02
C TYR A 149 -0.89 4.80 -8.84
N TYR A 150 -1.51 5.43 -7.86
CA TYR A 150 -2.95 5.42 -7.62
C TYR A 150 -3.53 6.80 -7.94
N GLU A 151 -4.34 6.91 -8.99
CA GLU A 151 -5.04 8.16 -9.34
C GLU A 151 -6.44 8.26 -8.73
N GLY A 152 -7.11 7.12 -8.50
CA GLY A 152 -8.38 7.02 -7.79
C GLY A 152 -8.21 6.84 -6.28
N ASP A 153 -9.33 6.73 -5.57
CA ASP A 153 -9.38 6.52 -4.13
C ASP A 153 -9.12 5.04 -3.80
N VAL A 154 -8.55 4.77 -2.62
CA VAL A 154 -8.30 3.41 -2.11
C VAL A 154 -9.03 3.21 -0.79
N HIS A 155 -9.85 2.17 -0.71
CA HIS A 155 -10.69 1.88 0.45
C HIS A 155 -10.52 0.43 0.92
N TYR A 156 -10.21 0.26 2.19
CA TYR A 156 -10.22 -1.02 2.90
C TYR A 156 -11.29 -0.97 4.00
N GLU A 157 -12.42 -1.67 3.80
CA GLU A 157 -13.45 -1.82 4.83
C GLU A 157 -13.09 -2.94 5.83
N GLY A 158 -12.41 -3.99 5.37
CA GLY A 158 -11.89 -5.08 6.19
C GLY A 158 -10.49 -4.82 6.74
N ASP A 159 -10.01 -5.74 7.58
CA ASP A 159 -8.67 -5.66 8.16
C ASP A 159 -7.61 -6.00 7.10
N VAL A 160 -6.42 -5.40 7.19
CA VAL A 160 -5.29 -5.67 6.30
C VAL A 160 -4.13 -6.25 7.11
N HIS A 161 -3.60 -7.39 6.68
CA HIS A 161 -2.53 -8.10 7.36
C HIS A 161 -1.38 -8.43 6.41
N TYR A 162 -0.16 -8.08 6.79
CA TYR A 162 1.08 -8.47 6.14
C TYR A 162 1.89 -9.34 7.11
N GLU A 163 2.02 -10.64 6.81
CA GLU A 163 2.93 -11.54 7.52
C GLU A 163 4.31 -11.63 6.84
N GLY A 164 4.36 -11.44 5.51
CA GLY A 164 5.60 -11.35 4.73
C GLY A 164 6.10 -9.91 4.59
N ASP A 165 7.39 -9.74 4.37
CA ASP A 165 8.04 -8.42 4.33
C ASP A 165 7.53 -7.59 3.13
N VAL A 166 7.43 -6.27 3.31
CA VAL A 166 6.93 -5.35 2.28
C VAL A 166 8.03 -4.41 1.82
N HIS A 167 8.28 -4.38 0.51
CA HIS A 167 9.35 -3.61 -0.10
C HIS A 167 8.87 -2.80 -1.30
N TYR A 168 9.15 -1.50 -1.27
CA TYR A 168 8.97 -0.58 -2.40
C TYR A 168 10.33 0.00 -2.79
N GLU A 169 10.92 -0.48 -3.89
CA GLU A 169 12.17 0.10 -4.43
C GLU A 169 11.91 1.38 -5.24
N GLY A 170 10.76 1.48 -5.93
CA GLY A 170 10.36 2.64 -6.71
C GLY A 170 9.48 3.65 -5.96
N ASP A 171 9.14 4.76 -6.62
CA ASP A 171 8.30 5.80 -6.03
C ASP A 171 6.86 5.32 -5.88
N VAL A 172 6.21 5.67 -4.77
CA VAL A 172 4.78 5.39 -4.54
C VAL A 172 4.00 6.69 -4.53
N ARG A 173 2.94 6.80 -5.34
CA ARG A 173 2.14 8.03 -5.43
C ARG A 173 0.64 7.77 -5.39
N TYR A 174 -0.02 8.42 -4.46
CA TYR A 174 -1.47 8.46 -4.32
C TYR A 174 -1.99 9.85 -4.65
N LYS A 175 -2.95 9.96 -5.56
CA LYS A 175 -3.64 11.23 -5.85
C LYS A 175 -5.04 11.29 -5.28
N GLY A 176 -5.72 10.16 -5.21
CA GLY A 176 -6.98 10.03 -4.49
C GLY A 176 -6.75 9.88 -2.99
N ASP A 177 -7.86 9.83 -2.27
CA ASP A 177 -7.88 9.65 -0.83
C ASP A 177 -7.67 8.16 -0.48
N ILE A 178 -7.13 7.89 0.71
CA ILE A 178 -6.94 6.53 1.23
C ILE A 178 -7.74 6.39 2.53
N HIS A 179 -8.52 5.33 2.64
CA HIS A 179 -9.32 5.04 3.82
C HIS A 179 -9.14 3.59 4.27
N TYR A 180 -8.79 3.41 5.54
CA TYR A 180 -8.79 2.12 6.23
C TYR A 180 -9.84 2.18 7.35
N GLU A 181 -10.98 1.50 7.16
CA GLU A 181 -11.98 1.35 8.22
C GLU A 181 -11.63 0.20 9.17
N GLY A 182 -11.01 -0.86 8.64
CA GLY A 182 -10.47 -1.99 9.42
C GLY A 182 -9.06 -1.70 9.98
N ASP A 183 -8.58 -2.63 10.81
CA ASP A 183 -7.25 -2.56 11.40
C ASP A 183 -6.18 -2.91 10.34
N VAL A 184 -4.98 -2.32 10.45
CA VAL A 184 -3.83 -2.62 9.59
C VAL A 184 -2.70 -3.19 10.43
N HIS A 185 -2.23 -4.38 10.05
CA HIS A 185 -1.19 -5.11 10.78
C HIS A 185 -0.03 -5.49 9.86
N TYR A 186 1.18 -5.12 10.26
CA TYR A 186 2.43 -5.56 9.67
C TYR A 186 3.19 -6.42 10.70
N ASP A 187 3.06 -7.74 10.57
CA ASP A 187 3.80 -8.73 11.38
C ASP A 187 5.21 -8.99 10.80
N CYS A 188 5.68 -8.06 9.98
CA CYS A 188 6.84 -8.13 9.10
C CYS A 188 7.61 -6.80 9.10
N ASP A 189 8.79 -6.78 8.46
CA ASP A 189 9.50 -5.53 8.22
C ASP A 189 8.91 -4.80 6.98
N VAL A 190 8.93 -3.47 6.99
CA VAL A 190 8.43 -2.62 5.89
C VAL A 190 9.51 -1.66 5.44
N HIS A 191 9.79 -1.62 4.14
CA HIS A 191 10.85 -0.84 3.54
C HIS A 191 10.37 -0.04 2.33
N TYR A 192 10.63 1.27 2.37
CA TYR A 192 10.42 2.18 1.25
C TYR A 192 11.77 2.80 0.86
N GLU A 193 12.35 2.37 -0.26
CA GLU A 193 13.57 2.97 -0.81
C GLU A 193 13.26 4.20 -1.70
N GLY A 194 12.13 4.17 -2.42
CA GLY A 194 11.67 5.26 -3.26
C GLY A 194 10.89 6.35 -2.50
N ASP A 195 10.61 7.47 -3.17
CA ASP A 195 9.86 8.58 -2.57
C ASP A 195 8.37 8.23 -2.48
N ILE A 196 7.70 8.63 -1.40
CA ILE A 196 6.27 8.45 -1.21
C ILE A 196 5.56 9.80 -1.28
N HIS A 197 4.50 9.88 -2.08
CA HIS A 197 3.70 11.10 -2.20
C HIS A 197 2.20 10.79 -2.07
N TYR A 198 1.55 11.43 -1.09
CA TYR A 198 0.12 11.43 -0.91
C TYR A 198 -0.43 12.80 -1.23
N GLN A 199 -1.23 12.93 -2.30
CA GLN A 199 -1.89 14.19 -2.66
C GLN A 199 -3.31 14.30 -2.13
N GLY A 200 -3.99 13.16 -1.95
CA GLY A 200 -5.28 13.08 -1.27
C GLY A 200 -5.13 12.94 0.24
N ASP A 201 -6.26 12.93 0.93
CA ASP A 201 -6.33 12.76 2.37
C ASP A 201 -6.16 11.27 2.74
N ILE A 202 -5.63 10.98 3.94
CA ILE A 202 -5.48 9.63 4.47
C ILE A 202 -6.25 9.51 5.77
N HIS A 203 -7.08 8.48 5.90
CA HIS A 203 -7.88 8.21 7.09
C HIS A 203 -7.68 6.76 7.54
N TYR A 204 -7.30 6.59 8.81
CA TYR A 204 -7.30 5.31 9.52
C TYR A 204 -8.34 5.37 10.64
N GLU A 205 -9.47 4.70 10.46
CA GLU A 205 -10.47 4.54 11.53
C GLU A 205 -10.11 3.37 12.47
N GLY A 206 -9.53 2.30 11.91
CA GLY A 206 -8.98 1.17 12.65
C GLY A 206 -7.59 1.43 13.21
N ASP A 207 -7.11 0.48 14.03
CA ASP A 207 -5.78 0.53 14.65
C ASP A 207 -4.70 0.17 13.61
N VAL A 208 -3.50 0.75 13.75
CA VAL A 208 -2.34 0.44 12.89
C VAL A 208 -1.21 -0.15 13.74
N HIS A 209 -0.77 -1.35 13.41
CA HIS A 209 0.24 -2.09 14.17
C HIS A 209 1.41 -2.52 13.28
N TYR A 210 2.62 -2.23 13.74
CA TYR A 210 3.87 -2.71 13.16
C TYR A 210 4.64 -3.55 14.20
N GLU A 211 4.70 -4.88 14.01
CA GLU A 211 5.53 -5.78 14.84
C GLU A 211 6.98 -5.88 14.33
N GLY A 212 7.23 -5.56 13.05
CA GLY A 212 8.56 -5.46 12.47
C GLY A 212 9.11 -4.03 12.45
N ASP A 213 10.30 -3.90 11.87
CA ASP A 213 10.96 -2.61 11.68
C ASP A 213 10.37 -1.88 10.47
N VAL A 214 10.33 -0.54 10.53
CA VAL A 214 9.86 0.29 9.41
C VAL A 214 10.96 1.24 8.96
N PHE A 215 11.28 1.23 7.67
CA PHE A 215 12.35 2.03 7.07
C PHE A 215 11.85 2.86 5.89
N TYR A 216 12.13 4.15 5.93
CA TYR A 216 11.93 5.09 4.83
C TYR A 216 13.29 5.66 4.42
N GLU A 217 13.86 5.19 3.31
CA GLU A 217 15.07 5.78 2.73
C GLU A 217 14.76 6.97 1.81
N GLY A 218 13.63 6.91 1.10
CA GLY A 218 13.12 8.00 0.26
C GLY A 218 12.37 9.08 1.05
N ASP A 219 12.12 10.22 0.39
CA ASP A 219 11.37 11.33 0.98
C ASP A 219 9.87 10.97 1.08
N VAL A 220 9.19 11.42 2.13
CA VAL A 220 7.74 11.20 2.32
C VAL A 220 7.00 12.54 2.33
N HIS A 221 6.02 12.69 1.45
CA HIS A 221 5.25 13.91 1.28
C HIS A 221 3.75 13.68 1.40
N TYR A 222 3.09 14.46 2.25
CA TYR A 222 1.65 14.50 2.43
C TYR A 222 1.13 15.89 2.05
N GLU A 223 0.51 16.04 0.88
CA GLU A 223 -0.18 17.28 0.49
C GLU A 223 -1.59 17.37 1.10
N GLY A 224 -2.27 16.23 1.26
CA GLY A 224 -3.57 16.11 1.93
C GLY A 224 -3.49 16.00 3.45
N ASP A 225 -4.64 16.03 4.10
CA ASP A 225 -4.78 15.86 5.55
C ASP A 225 -4.57 14.38 5.93
N VAL A 226 -4.00 14.11 7.11
CA VAL A 226 -3.81 12.75 7.64
C VAL A 226 -4.56 12.62 8.97
N HIS A 227 -5.44 11.62 9.06
CA HIS A 227 -6.30 11.36 10.20
C HIS A 227 -6.12 9.94 10.72
N TYR A 228 -5.84 9.82 12.02
CA TYR A 228 -5.82 8.55 12.75
C TYR A 228 -6.85 8.61 13.88
N GLU A 229 -7.96 7.90 13.74
CA GLU A 229 -8.94 7.73 14.82
C GLU A 229 -8.58 6.53 15.73
N GLY A 230 -8.03 5.47 15.14
CA GLY A 230 -7.50 4.31 15.87
C GLY A 230 -6.12 4.55 16.49
N ASP A 231 -5.68 3.58 17.29
CA ASP A 231 -4.38 3.59 17.94
C ASP A 231 -3.27 3.19 16.94
N ILE A 232 -2.06 3.73 17.12
CA ILE A 232 -0.88 3.34 16.33
C ILE A 232 0.15 2.72 17.25
N HIS A 233 0.67 1.56 16.87
CA HIS A 233 1.66 0.84 17.65
C HIS A 233 2.85 0.38 16.81
N TYR A 234 4.05 0.74 17.25
CA TYR A 234 5.32 0.22 16.72
C TYR A 234 6.01 -0.61 17.80
N GLU A 235 6.12 -1.92 17.58
CA GLU A 235 6.85 -2.81 18.51
C GLU A 235 8.37 -2.68 18.36
N ARG A 236 8.84 -2.33 17.16
CA ARG A 236 10.27 -2.21 16.86
C ARG A 236 10.62 -0.86 16.23
N ASP A 237 11.77 -0.81 15.57
CA ASP A 237 12.45 0.42 15.27
C ASP A 237 11.83 1.07 14.03
N VAL A 238 11.74 2.40 14.05
CA VAL A 238 11.28 3.20 12.91
C VAL A 238 12.40 4.13 12.48
N HIS A 239 12.75 4.09 11.20
CA HIS A 239 13.87 4.82 10.63
C HIS A 239 13.45 5.66 9.44
N TYR A 240 13.83 6.94 9.45
CA TYR A 240 13.68 7.87 8.34
C TYR A 240 15.05 8.42 7.93
N GLU A 241 15.50 8.05 6.73
CA GLU A 241 16.68 8.63 6.06
C GLU A 241 16.33 9.68 4.99
N GLY A 242 15.08 9.73 4.54
CA GLY A 242 14.53 10.77 3.65
C GLY A 242 13.69 11.80 4.41
N ASP A 243 13.61 13.03 3.87
CA ASP A 243 12.89 14.15 4.50
C ASP A 243 11.38 13.84 4.56
N VAL A 244 10.70 14.32 5.61
CA VAL A 244 9.25 14.14 5.77
C VAL A 244 8.54 15.50 5.74
N HIS A 245 7.56 15.65 4.85
CA HIS A 245 6.85 16.89 4.63
C HIS A 245 5.34 16.70 4.71
N TYR A 246 4.68 17.48 5.56
CA TYR A 246 3.23 17.57 5.66
C TYR A 246 2.79 18.99 5.27
N GLU A 247 2.14 19.13 4.12
CA GLU A 247 1.44 20.38 3.75
C GLU A 247 0.03 20.44 4.35
N GLY A 248 -0.65 19.29 4.42
CA GLY A 248 -1.92 19.13 5.10
C GLY A 248 -1.81 19.09 6.63
N ASN A 249 -2.96 19.06 7.28
CA ASN A 249 -3.08 18.91 8.73
C ASN A 249 -2.94 17.45 9.13
N ILE A 250 -2.54 17.22 10.38
CA ILE A 250 -2.49 15.88 10.95
C ILE A 250 -3.34 15.86 12.21
N HIS A 251 -4.17 14.84 12.33
CA HIS A 251 -5.04 14.63 13.47
C HIS A 251 -4.88 13.20 14.00
N TYR A 252 -4.47 13.08 15.26
CA TYR A 252 -4.47 11.83 16.01
C TYR A 252 -5.53 11.90 17.10
N GLU A 253 -6.59 11.11 17.01
CA GLU A 253 -7.56 10.93 18.09
C GLU A 253 -7.20 9.72 18.98
N GLY A 254 -6.63 8.66 18.40
CA GLY A 254 -6.13 7.49 19.12
C GLY A 254 -4.76 7.71 19.76
N ASP A 255 -4.32 6.72 20.54
CA ASP A 255 -3.04 6.70 21.22
C ASP A 255 -1.92 6.29 20.24
N VAL A 256 -0.72 6.85 20.41
CA VAL A 256 0.47 6.45 19.62
C VAL A 256 1.53 5.87 20.55
N HIS A 257 1.94 4.64 20.29
CA HIS A 257 2.88 3.89 21.12
C HIS A 257 4.09 3.39 20.34
N TYR A 258 5.27 3.67 20.85
CA TYR A 258 6.54 3.17 20.31
C TYR A 258 7.29 2.39 21.38
N GLU A 259 7.42 1.08 21.20
CA GLU A 259 8.27 0.23 22.04
C GLU A 259 9.74 0.27 21.59
N GLY A 260 9.96 0.28 20.27
CA GLY A 260 11.28 0.36 19.66
C GLY A 260 11.87 1.77 19.61
N ASP A 261 13.08 1.85 19.07
CA ASP A 261 13.80 3.11 18.87
C ASP A 261 13.27 3.83 17.63
N ILE A 262 13.25 5.16 17.64
CA ILE A 262 12.90 5.96 16.46
C ILE A 262 14.10 6.79 16.06
N HIS A 263 14.44 6.78 14.78
CA HIS A 263 15.58 7.51 14.27
C HIS A 263 15.22 8.34 13.04
N TYR A 264 15.38 9.65 13.16
CA TYR A 264 15.33 10.60 12.05
C TYR A 264 16.75 11.10 11.74
N GLU A 265 17.24 10.83 10.53
CA GLU A 265 18.48 11.43 10.00
C GLU A 265 18.24 12.74 9.24
N VAL A 266 17.00 13.23 9.26
CA VAL A 266 16.43 14.17 8.28
C VAL A 266 15.50 15.22 8.87
N ASP A 267 15.20 16.24 8.07
CA ASP A 267 14.30 17.32 8.48
C ASP A 267 12.84 16.88 8.35
N ILE A 268 12.02 17.27 9.34
CA ILE A 268 10.56 17.09 9.29
C ILE A 268 9.89 18.45 9.23
N HIS A 269 9.04 18.65 8.23
CA HIS A 269 8.35 19.92 8.00
C HIS A 269 6.83 19.77 8.07
N TYR A 270 6.19 20.60 8.89
CA TYR A 270 4.75 20.70 8.98
C TYR A 270 4.31 22.11 8.57
N GLU A 271 3.65 22.25 7.41
CA GLU A 271 2.97 23.50 7.03
C GLU A 271 1.57 23.59 7.63
N GLY A 272 0.86 22.46 7.68
CA GLY A 272 -0.44 22.34 8.31
C GLY A 272 -0.38 22.28 9.84
N ASP A 273 -1.56 22.32 10.46
CA ASP A 273 -1.71 22.18 11.90
C ASP A 273 -1.57 20.71 12.31
N VAL A 274 -1.00 20.46 13.49
CA VAL A 274 -0.89 19.11 14.05
C VAL A 274 -1.68 19.04 15.35
N HIS A 275 -2.64 18.12 15.43
CA HIS A 275 -3.53 17.96 16.57
C HIS A 275 -3.44 16.53 17.13
N TYR A 276 -3.23 16.44 18.43
CA TYR A 276 -3.28 15.19 19.18
C TYR A 276 -4.35 15.28 20.27
N GLU A 277 -5.27 14.32 20.30
CA GLU A 277 -6.24 14.11 21.40
C GLU A 277 -5.94 12.86 22.25
N GLY A 278 -5.15 11.93 21.71
CA GLY A 278 -4.70 10.72 22.40
C GLY A 278 -3.37 10.89 23.14
N ASP A 279 -3.00 9.85 23.89
CA ASP A 279 -1.74 9.76 24.62
C ASP A 279 -0.60 9.33 23.67
N ILE A 280 0.61 9.85 23.89
CA ILE A 280 1.81 9.41 23.15
C ILE A 280 2.81 8.81 24.13
N HIS A 281 3.23 7.58 23.89
CA HIS A 281 4.17 6.88 24.75
C HIS A 281 5.36 6.33 23.97
N TYR A 282 6.55 6.63 24.47
CA TYR A 282 7.81 6.10 23.95
C TYR A 282 8.51 5.29 25.04
N GLU A 283 8.71 3.99 24.81
CA GLU A 283 9.56 3.14 25.65
C GLU A 283 11.01 3.09 25.17
N GLY A 284 11.25 3.23 23.86
CA GLY A 284 12.57 3.23 23.23
C GLY A 284 13.30 4.58 23.26
N ASP A 285 14.48 4.61 22.62
CA ASP A 285 15.27 5.83 22.39
C ASP A 285 14.76 6.56 21.14
N VAL A 286 14.54 7.87 21.25
CA VAL A 286 14.28 8.75 20.10
C VAL A 286 15.58 9.48 19.73
N HIS A 287 16.08 9.24 18.53
CA HIS A 287 17.21 9.93 17.94
C HIS A 287 16.76 10.82 16.78
N ASP A 288 17.07 12.11 16.88
CA ASP A 288 16.79 13.09 15.84
C ASP A 288 18.07 13.88 15.59
N ASP A 289 18.61 13.70 14.38
CA ASP A 289 19.77 14.42 13.84
C ASP A 289 19.36 15.58 12.91
N GLY A 290 18.08 15.65 12.53
CA GLY A 290 17.51 16.71 11.69
C GLY A 290 16.87 17.86 12.47
N ASP A 291 16.27 18.78 11.74
CA ASP A 291 15.49 19.89 12.28
C ASP A 291 13.98 19.64 12.04
N VAL A 292 13.17 19.72 13.10
CA VAL A 292 11.71 19.74 13.00
C VAL A 292 11.20 21.19 12.92
N HIS A 293 10.42 21.52 11.90
CA HIS A 293 9.86 22.85 11.68
C HIS A 293 8.34 22.83 11.52
N TYR A 294 7.67 23.75 12.22
CA TYR A 294 6.22 23.95 12.17
C TYR A 294 5.92 25.38 11.68
N GLU A 295 5.15 25.49 10.60
CA GLU A 295 4.50 26.74 10.21
C GLU A 295 3.07 26.85 10.77
N GLY A 296 2.39 25.72 10.94
CA GLY A 296 1.08 25.59 11.58
C GLY A 296 1.13 25.60 13.11
N ASP A 297 -0.06 25.56 13.73
CA ASP A 297 -0.21 25.43 15.17
C ASP A 297 -0.16 23.95 15.58
N VAL A 298 0.55 23.64 16.67
CA VAL A 298 0.53 22.31 17.31
C VAL A 298 -0.37 22.37 18.53
N HIS A 299 -1.36 21.48 18.59
CA HIS A 299 -2.26 21.33 19.73
C HIS A 299 -2.21 19.91 20.28
N TYR A 300 -2.12 19.80 21.60
CA TYR A 300 -1.95 18.53 22.29
C TYR A 300 -2.88 18.48 23.51
N GLU A 301 -3.85 17.59 23.48
CA GLU A 301 -4.66 17.16 24.62
C GLU A 301 -4.37 15.68 24.84
N GLY A 302 -3.74 15.33 25.96
CA GLY A 302 -3.28 13.96 26.23
C GLY A 302 -2.17 13.93 27.27
N ASP A 303 -1.70 12.75 27.64
CA ASP A 303 -0.50 12.52 28.43
C ASP A 303 0.62 11.99 27.51
N MET A 304 1.81 12.59 27.64
CA MET A 304 2.99 12.21 26.89
C MET A 304 4.06 11.68 27.85
N ASP A 305 4.43 10.41 27.68
CA ASP A 305 5.41 9.73 28.51
C ASP A 305 6.60 9.22 27.66
N ILE A 306 7.81 9.55 28.11
CA ILE A 306 9.05 9.10 27.46
C ILE A 306 9.89 8.35 28.50
N VAL A 307 10.07 7.05 28.30
CA VAL A 307 10.87 6.18 29.18
C VAL A 307 12.31 6.12 28.68
N LEU A 308 13.09 7.18 28.96
CA LEU A 308 14.51 7.16 28.63
C LEU A 308 15.25 6.02 29.36
N PRO A 309 16.11 5.24 28.67
CA PRO A 309 16.96 4.25 29.33
C PRO A 309 17.82 4.89 30.43
N ASN A 310 18.16 4.10 31.44
CA ASN A 310 18.99 4.54 32.56
C ASN A 310 20.43 4.83 32.11
N PHE A 311 20.69 6.01 31.56
CA PHE A 311 22.02 6.42 31.12
C PHE A 311 22.92 6.78 32.32
N ALA A 312 23.75 5.83 32.75
CA ALA A 312 24.78 6.10 33.74
C ALA A 312 25.95 6.96 33.21
N ASP A 313 26.10 7.13 31.88
CA ASP A 313 27.28 7.77 31.27
C ASP A 313 27.03 8.61 29.98
N ALA A 314 25.78 8.85 29.54
CA ALA A 314 25.52 9.73 28.39
C ALA A 314 25.38 11.21 28.81
N ASN A 315 25.84 12.11 27.94
CA ASN A 315 25.99 13.54 28.21
C ASN A 315 24.60 14.21 28.38
N GLN A 316 24.14 14.31 29.62
CA GLN A 316 22.84 14.90 30.04
C GLN A 316 22.50 16.29 29.44
N ASN A 317 23.45 16.97 28.80
CA ASN A 317 23.22 18.26 28.14
C ASN A 317 22.74 18.14 26.68
N LEU A 318 22.91 16.99 26.02
CA LEU A 318 22.44 16.77 24.64
C LEU A 318 20.96 16.36 24.65
N ILE A 319 20.63 15.34 25.46
CA ILE A 319 19.26 14.86 25.70
C ILE A 319 18.37 15.99 26.23
N LYS A 320 18.89 16.83 27.14
CA LYS A 320 18.14 17.99 27.63
C LYS A 320 17.92 19.06 26.55
N ARG A 321 18.82 19.16 25.57
CA ARG A 321 18.65 20.09 24.45
C ARG A 321 17.60 19.60 23.48
N GLN A 322 17.61 18.32 23.12
CA GLN A 322 16.56 17.69 22.30
C GLN A 322 15.20 17.80 23.01
N TYR A 323 15.13 17.45 24.31
CA TYR A 323 13.92 17.64 25.12
C TYR A 323 13.46 19.10 25.18
N ASP A 324 14.36 20.06 25.41
CA ASP A 324 14.01 21.48 25.47
C ASP A 324 13.61 22.02 24.08
N GLN A 325 14.13 21.49 22.95
CA GLN A 325 13.79 21.91 21.58
C GLN A 325 12.45 21.31 21.13
N TRP A 326 12.21 20.04 21.44
CA TRP A 326 10.97 19.32 21.17
C TRP A 326 9.81 19.88 22.01
N ILE A 327 10.06 20.19 23.30
CA ILE A 327 9.09 20.90 24.14
C ILE A 327 8.93 22.38 23.74
N GLU A 328 9.98 23.13 23.39
CA GLU A 328 9.85 24.53 22.93
C GLU A 328 8.98 24.64 21.67
N ASN A 329 8.95 23.62 20.81
CA ASN A 329 8.08 23.55 19.64
C ASN A 329 6.62 23.11 19.95
N MET A 330 6.36 22.46 21.09
CA MET A 330 4.99 22.17 21.60
C MET A 330 4.35 23.32 22.40
N TRP A 331 5.09 24.38 22.76
CA TRP A 331 4.55 25.46 23.61
C TRP A 331 3.82 26.56 22.81
N VAL A 332 2.52 26.38 22.55
CA VAL A 332 1.56 27.49 22.40
C VAL A 332 0.80 27.69 23.73
N GLU A 333 1.05 28.85 24.35
CA GLU A 333 0.33 29.48 25.48
C GLU A 333 0.18 28.72 26.83
N LEU A 334 1.23 28.80 27.66
CA LEU A 334 1.09 28.71 29.11
C LEU A 334 0.40 29.98 29.67
N TYR A 335 -0.93 30.06 29.63
CA TYR A 335 -1.67 31.05 30.42
C TYR A 335 -1.56 30.72 31.91
N LEU A 336 -0.72 31.49 32.60
CA LEU A 336 -0.67 31.59 34.06
C LEU A 336 -2.07 31.75 34.66
N CYS A 337 -2.46 30.85 35.56
CA CYS A 337 -3.23 31.28 36.73
C CYS A 337 -3.04 30.37 37.95
N PRO A 338 -2.86 30.89 39.18
CA PRO A 338 -2.65 32.28 39.60
C PRO A 338 -1.23 32.61 40.11
#